data_AF-A0A925EIE8-F1
#
_entry.id   AF-A0A925EIE8-F1
#
_cell.length_a   1.000
_cell.length_b   1.000
_cell.length_c   1.000
_cell.angle_alpha   90.00
_cell.angle_beta   90.00
_cell.angle_gamma   90.00
#
_symmetry.space_group_name_H-M   'P 1'
#
loop_
_entity.id
_entity.type
_entity.pdbx_description
1 polymer ?
#
loop_
_entity_poly.entity_id
_entity_poly.type
_entity_poly.pdbx_seq_one_letter_code
_entity_poly.pdbx_strand_id
1 'polypeptide(L)'
;MSHPQLLDTGSRFYTGVGSSRTPPDICAFIISLAEYLATTGMILRTGANKGADQAFAAGATEHREVYSPYTDAGGYSNGIVITEREITEQAIGIAAGLHPEWKNYNDFARKAHTRCIYQVLGADLRTPSAYVICYASIDDQGQIEGSTRTTVAIAQARNIPVYNLHDLATRTKFRKRLEEIALLQAQMANL
;
A
#
# COMPACT_ATOMS: atom_id res chain seq x y z
N MET A 1 -17.64 -27.81 -4.15
CA MET A 1 -18.18 -26.48 -3.80
C MET A 1 -17.12 -25.46 -4.20
N SER A 2 -17.38 -24.71 -5.27
CA SER A 2 -16.45 -23.74 -5.85
C SER A 2 -16.26 -22.57 -4.90
N HIS A 3 -15.04 -22.41 -4.38
CA HIS A 3 -14.66 -21.17 -3.70
C HIS A 3 -14.93 -19.98 -4.64
N PRO A 4 -15.52 -18.88 -4.15
CA PRO A 4 -15.61 -17.67 -4.94
C PRO A 4 -14.17 -17.23 -5.22
N GLN A 5 -13.75 -17.37 -6.47
CA GLN A 5 -12.49 -16.82 -6.96
C GLN A 5 -12.57 -15.30 -6.72
N LEU A 6 -11.91 -14.84 -5.65
CA LEU A 6 -11.44 -13.47 -5.57
C LEU A 6 -10.65 -13.26 -6.87
N LEU A 7 -11.07 -12.24 -7.64
CA LEU A 7 -10.52 -11.85 -8.94
C LEU A 7 -9.08 -12.34 -9.10
N ASP A 8 -8.82 -13.24 -10.05
CA ASP A 8 -7.47 -13.59 -10.44
C ASP A 8 -6.84 -12.33 -11.07
N THR A 9 -6.22 -11.51 -10.23
CA THR A 9 -5.58 -10.26 -10.64
C THR A 9 -4.24 -10.52 -11.33
N GLY A 10 -3.85 -11.79 -11.53
CA GLY A 10 -2.55 -12.18 -12.08
C GLY A 10 -1.35 -11.77 -11.22
N SER A 11 -1.58 -11.14 -10.07
CA SER A 11 -0.57 -10.62 -9.16
C SER A 11 -0.89 -11.02 -7.72
N ARG A 12 0.11 -11.54 -7.02
CA ARG A 12 0.07 -11.87 -5.60
C ARG A 12 0.41 -10.69 -4.69
N PHE A 13 0.62 -9.50 -5.25
CA PHE A 13 1.07 -8.33 -4.50
C PHE A 13 -0.09 -7.37 -4.27
N TYR A 14 -0.14 -6.72 -3.11
CA TYR A 14 -0.99 -5.56 -2.88
C TYR A 14 -0.19 -4.43 -2.26
N THR A 15 -0.59 -3.19 -2.54
CA THR A 15 0.05 -2.03 -1.92
C THR A 15 -0.76 -1.58 -0.72
N GLY A 16 -0.12 -1.47 0.45
CA GLY A 16 -0.71 -0.93 1.67
C GLY A 16 0.09 0.29 2.12
N VAL A 17 -0.50 1.49 2.07
CA VAL A 17 0.21 2.73 2.43
C VAL A 17 -0.70 3.75 3.12
N GLY A 18 -0.14 4.76 3.78
CA GLY A 18 -0.96 5.88 4.22
C GLY A 18 -0.27 6.89 5.12
N SER A 19 -1.10 7.72 5.73
CA SER A 19 -0.67 8.84 6.56
C SER A 19 0.08 8.40 7.82
N SER A 20 1.09 9.17 8.20
CA SER A 20 1.76 9.04 9.49
C SER A 20 0.90 9.44 10.69
N ARG A 21 -0.24 10.09 10.44
CA ARG A 21 -1.25 10.47 11.43
C ARG A 21 -2.47 9.55 11.41
N THR A 22 -2.32 8.30 10.94
CA THR A 22 -3.42 7.33 10.94
C THR A 22 -3.88 7.06 12.39
N PRO A 23 -5.19 7.21 12.69
CA PRO A 23 -5.70 7.00 14.05
C PRO A 23 -5.46 5.57 14.57
N PRO A 24 -5.25 5.36 15.88
CA PRO A 24 -4.94 4.05 16.45
C PRO A 24 -5.97 2.95 16.16
N ASP A 25 -7.27 3.28 16.19
CA ASP A 25 -8.37 2.35 15.88
C ASP A 25 -8.36 1.92 14.40
N ILE A 26 -7.91 2.81 13.52
CA ILE A 26 -7.70 2.51 12.11
C ILE A 26 -6.43 1.68 11.92
N CYS A 27 -5.35 1.97 12.65
CA CYS A 27 -4.15 1.13 12.63
C CYS A 27 -4.46 -0.30 13.08
N ALA A 28 -5.22 -0.49 14.16
CA ALA A 28 -5.65 -1.82 14.62
C ALA A 28 -6.46 -2.56 13.54
N PHE A 29 -7.35 -1.85 12.85
CA PHE A 29 -8.10 -2.42 11.73
C PHE A 29 -7.22 -2.77 10.53
N ILE A 30 -6.25 -1.92 10.18
CA ILE A 30 -5.27 -2.19 9.11
C ILE A 30 -4.46 -3.45 9.44
N ILE A 31 -4.06 -3.64 10.70
CA ILE A 31 -3.34 -4.84 11.16
C ILE A 31 -4.19 -6.09 10.89
N SER A 32 -5.44 -6.14 11.38
CA SER A 32 -6.32 -7.30 11.15
C SER A 32 -6.58 -7.57 9.67
N LEU A 33 -6.70 -6.52 8.86
CA LEU A 33 -6.85 -6.65 7.41
C LEU A 33 -5.59 -7.25 6.77
N ALA A 34 -4.41 -6.76 7.13
CA ALA A 34 -3.14 -7.24 6.59
C ALA A 34 -2.83 -8.68 7.05
N GLU A 35 -3.18 -9.04 8.29
CA GLU A 35 -3.11 -10.41 8.82
C GLU A 35 -3.94 -11.36 7.95
N TYR A 36 -5.21 -11.00 7.71
CA TYR A 36 -6.07 -11.80 6.84
C TYR A 36 -5.49 -11.97 5.43
N LEU A 37 -5.04 -10.88 4.80
CA LEU A 37 -4.44 -10.94 3.46
C LEU A 37 -3.16 -11.80 3.41
N ALA A 38 -2.36 -11.81 4.48
CA ALA A 38 -1.21 -12.70 4.56
C ALA A 38 -1.65 -14.18 4.54
N THR A 39 -2.75 -14.53 5.23
CA THR A 39 -3.29 -15.90 5.22
C THR A 39 -3.77 -16.36 3.84
N THR A 40 -4.09 -15.42 2.93
CA THR A 40 -4.51 -15.72 1.56
C THR A 40 -3.34 -15.83 0.59
N GLY A 41 -2.09 -15.72 1.07
CA GLY A 41 -0.88 -15.76 0.26
C GLY A 41 -0.53 -14.44 -0.44
N MET A 42 -1.20 -13.33 -0.10
CA MET A 42 -0.87 -12.02 -0.65
C MET A 42 0.39 -11.46 0.02
N ILE A 43 1.21 -10.77 -0.77
CA ILE A 43 2.44 -10.10 -0.32
C ILE A 43 2.19 -8.60 -0.30
N LEU A 44 2.37 -7.98 0.88
CA LEU A 44 2.27 -6.55 1.05
C LEU A 44 3.46 -5.83 0.39
N ARG A 45 3.19 -4.70 -0.27
CA ARG A 45 4.19 -3.68 -0.59
C ARG A 45 3.84 -2.39 0.14
N THR A 46 4.76 -1.90 0.97
CA THR A 46 4.53 -0.74 1.83
C THR A 46 5.78 0.14 1.92
N GLY A 47 5.71 1.20 2.70
CA GLY A 47 6.84 2.05 3.08
C GLY A 47 7.21 1.86 4.54
N ALA A 48 8.14 2.69 5.02
CA ALA A 48 8.62 2.68 6.39
C ALA A 48 8.03 3.83 7.24
N ASN A 49 6.96 4.49 6.79
CA ASN A 49 6.37 5.59 7.55
C ASN A 49 5.69 5.08 8.82
N LYS A 50 5.61 5.93 9.86
CA LYS A 50 4.73 5.66 11.01
C LYS A 50 3.27 5.57 10.57
N GLY A 51 2.39 5.07 11.44
CA GLY A 51 0.95 5.00 11.16
C GLY A 51 0.61 3.86 10.21
N ALA A 52 -0.07 4.15 9.09
CA ALA A 52 -0.63 3.13 8.21
C ALA A 52 0.43 2.16 7.64
N ASP A 53 1.56 2.67 7.13
CA ASP A 53 2.62 1.84 6.54
C ASP A 53 3.12 0.77 7.55
N GLN A 54 3.39 1.19 8.79
CA GLN A 54 3.77 0.30 9.91
C GLN A 54 2.65 -0.65 10.31
N ALA A 55 1.39 -0.21 10.35
CA ALA A 55 0.26 -1.06 10.68
C ALA A 55 0.08 -2.18 9.63
N PHE A 56 0.20 -1.85 8.34
CA PHE A 56 0.20 -2.85 7.27
C PHE A 56 1.37 -3.82 7.43
N ALA A 57 2.59 -3.29 7.63
CA ALA A 57 3.79 -4.11 7.79
C ALA A 57 3.66 -5.07 8.98
N ALA A 58 3.11 -4.61 10.10
CA ALA A 58 2.91 -5.41 11.30
C ALA A 58 1.97 -6.59 11.04
N GLY A 59 0.79 -6.34 10.46
CA GLY A 59 -0.16 -7.42 10.18
C GLY A 59 0.28 -8.37 9.08
N ALA A 60 1.03 -7.89 8.08
CA ALA A 60 1.56 -8.75 7.02
C ALA A 60 2.69 -9.68 7.49
N THR A 61 3.29 -9.43 8.66
CA THR A 61 4.41 -10.21 9.22
C THR A 61 5.55 -10.40 8.20
N GLU A 62 5.92 -11.63 7.86
CA GLU A 62 6.98 -11.95 6.90
C GLU A 62 6.54 -11.79 5.43
N HIS A 63 5.23 -11.65 5.16
CA HIS A 63 4.66 -11.54 3.82
C HIS A 63 4.68 -10.09 3.30
N ARG A 64 5.85 -9.45 3.30
CA ARG A 64 5.97 -8.03 2.96
C ARG A 64 7.27 -7.64 2.25
N GLU A 65 7.16 -6.60 1.45
CA GLU A 65 8.25 -5.81 0.87
C GLU A 65 8.11 -4.37 1.40
N VAL A 66 9.10 -3.91 2.17
CA VAL A 66 9.11 -2.57 2.74
C VAL A 66 10.08 -1.70 1.95
N TYR A 67 9.58 -0.85 1.06
CA TYR A 67 10.41 0.01 0.23
C TYR A 67 10.79 1.30 0.95
N SER A 68 12.08 1.63 0.95
CA SER A 68 12.66 2.79 1.62
C SER A 68 13.36 3.74 0.63
N PRO A 69 13.25 5.07 0.83
CA PRO A 69 13.93 6.04 -0.01
C PRO A 69 15.46 6.06 0.18
N TYR A 70 15.95 5.57 1.33
CA TYR A 70 17.36 5.44 1.70
C TYR A 70 17.47 4.49 2.89
N THR A 71 18.68 4.01 3.20
CA THR A 71 18.96 3.12 4.33
C THR A 71 18.53 3.76 5.65
N ASP A 72 17.91 2.97 6.55
CA ASP A 72 17.41 3.42 7.86
C ASP A 72 16.30 4.48 7.83
N ALA A 73 15.66 4.72 6.68
CA ALA A 73 14.53 5.64 6.58
C ALA A 73 13.42 5.27 7.58
N GLY A 74 12.99 6.25 8.39
CA GLY A 74 11.96 6.02 9.42
C GLY A 74 12.41 5.15 10.59
N GLY A 75 13.72 4.85 10.72
CA GLY A 75 14.27 3.93 11.72
C GLY A 75 14.12 2.46 11.34
N TYR A 76 13.79 2.16 10.07
CA TYR A 76 13.64 0.80 9.58
C TYR A 76 14.89 0.36 8.81
N SER A 77 15.72 -0.46 9.44
CA SER A 77 17.04 -0.85 8.92
C SER A 77 16.99 -1.91 7.82
N ASN A 78 15.94 -2.73 7.77
CA ASN A 78 15.80 -3.83 6.82
C ASN A 78 14.93 -3.46 5.60
N GLY A 79 14.87 -2.17 5.25
CA GLY A 79 14.09 -1.70 4.11
C GLY A 79 14.79 -1.98 2.78
N ILE A 80 13.99 -2.23 1.74
CA ILE A 80 14.46 -2.38 0.36
C ILE A 80 14.75 -0.98 -0.20
N VAL A 81 16.02 -0.73 -0.49
CA VAL A 81 16.48 0.48 -1.18
C VAL A 81 16.94 0.08 -2.57
N ILE A 82 16.25 0.59 -3.60
CA ILE A 82 16.63 0.34 -5.00
C ILE A 82 17.76 1.30 -5.37
N THR A 83 18.92 0.74 -5.73
CA THR A 83 20.14 1.50 -6.08
C THR A 83 20.55 1.34 -7.54
N GLU A 84 19.89 0.43 -8.27
CA GLU A 84 20.12 0.22 -9.69
C GLU A 84 19.80 1.51 -10.46
N ARG A 85 20.81 2.08 -11.12
CA ARG A 85 20.72 3.41 -11.76
C ARG A 85 19.59 3.49 -12.77
N GLU A 86 19.51 2.51 -13.67
CA GLU A 86 18.53 2.50 -14.76
C GLU A 86 17.09 2.42 -14.22
N ILE A 87 16.82 1.48 -13.31
CA ILE A 87 15.52 1.36 -12.64
C ILE A 87 15.18 2.63 -11.87
N THR A 88 16.15 3.22 -11.18
CA THR A 88 15.96 4.44 -10.40
C THR A 88 15.62 5.64 -11.28
N GLU A 89 16.31 5.81 -12.40
CA GLU A 89 16.03 6.86 -13.38
C GLU A 89 14.64 6.70 -13.99
N GLN A 90 14.24 5.47 -14.33
CA GLN A 90 12.88 5.18 -14.82
C GLN A 90 11.81 5.51 -13.78
N ALA A 91 12.01 5.10 -12.53
CA ALA A 91 11.08 5.38 -11.44
C ALA A 91 10.95 6.89 -11.17
N ILE A 92 12.07 7.63 -11.22
CA ILE A 92 12.07 9.10 -11.14
C ILE A 92 11.28 9.70 -12.30
N GLY A 93 11.47 9.21 -13.53
CA GLY A 93 10.74 9.68 -14.71
C GLY A 93 9.24 9.48 -14.59
N ILE A 94 8.81 8.29 -14.13
CA ILE A 94 7.39 7.99 -13.85
C ILE A 94 6.86 8.94 -12.77
N ALA A 95 7.56 9.06 -11.64
CA ALA A 95 7.14 9.95 -10.55
C ALA A 95 7.03 11.41 -11.02
N ALA A 96 8.02 11.92 -11.74
CA ALA A 96 8.02 13.27 -12.28
C ALA A 96 6.85 13.53 -13.24
N GLY A 97 6.51 12.55 -14.09
CA GLY A 97 5.37 12.64 -15.00
C GLY A 97 4.01 12.74 -14.30
N LEU A 98 3.91 12.32 -13.04
CA LEU A 98 2.68 12.41 -12.24
C LEU A 98 2.55 13.75 -11.49
N HIS A 99 3.61 14.57 -11.43
CA HIS A 99 3.65 15.82 -10.65
C HIS A 99 4.10 17.00 -11.52
N PRO A 100 3.20 17.89 -11.96
CA PRO A 100 3.55 19.08 -12.74
C PRO A 100 4.63 19.94 -12.06
N GLU A 101 4.58 20.01 -10.73
CA GLU A 101 5.49 20.81 -9.89
C GLU A 101 6.78 20.07 -9.48
N TRP A 102 7.12 18.93 -10.10
CA TRP A 102 8.26 18.09 -9.70
C TRP A 102 9.58 18.86 -9.54
N LYS A 103 9.82 19.87 -10.38
CA LYS A 103 11.02 20.72 -10.32
C LYS A 103 11.16 21.45 -8.98
N ASN A 104 10.03 21.75 -8.31
CA ASN A 104 9.98 22.45 -7.04
C ASN A 104 10.15 21.52 -5.83
N TYR A 105 10.16 20.19 -6.04
CA TYR A 105 10.33 19.24 -4.95
C TYR A 105 11.79 19.19 -4.49
N ASN A 106 12.00 19.20 -3.18
CA ASN A 106 13.31 18.93 -2.58
C ASN A 106 13.70 17.45 -2.71
N ASP A 107 14.97 17.12 -2.45
CA ASP A 107 15.51 15.76 -2.60
C ASP A 107 14.73 14.72 -1.78
N PHE A 108 14.35 15.07 -0.55
CA PHE A 108 13.56 14.20 0.32
C PHE A 108 12.19 13.85 -0.30
N ALA A 109 11.45 14.87 -0.77
CA ALA A 109 10.17 14.67 -1.41
C ALA A 109 10.31 13.84 -2.69
N ARG A 110 11.31 14.14 -3.53
CA ARG A 110 11.58 13.37 -4.75
C ARG A 110 11.82 11.90 -4.43
N LYS A 111 12.71 11.59 -3.48
CA LYS A 111 12.97 10.20 -3.06
C LYS A 111 11.73 9.51 -2.51
N ALA A 112 10.93 10.20 -1.70
CA ALA A 112 9.67 9.66 -1.18
C ALA A 112 8.69 9.34 -2.32
N HIS A 113 8.49 10.24 -3.28
CA HIS A 113 7.62 10.00 -4.41
C HIS A 113 8.15 8.92 -5.35
N THR A 114 9.46 8.87 -5.62
CA THR A 114 10.10 7.77 -6.38
C THR A 114 9.87 6.42 -5.71
N ARG A 115 10.05 6.34 -4.39
CA ARG A 115 9.81 5.12 -3.62
C ARG A 115 8.36 4.61 -3.74
N CYS A 116 7.38 5.50 -3.90
CA CYS A 116 5.99 5.10 -4.14
C CYS A 116 5.77 4.38 -5.47
N ILE A 117 6.64 4.57 -6.46
CA ILE A 117 6.55 3.85 -7.73
C ILE A 117 6.84 2.36 -7.49
N TYR A 118 7.88 2.02 -6.74
CA TYR A 118 8.21 0.62 -6.41
C TYR A 118 7.13 -0.05 -5.56
N GLN A 119 6.49 0.70 -4.65
CA GLN A 119 5.38 0.17 -3.84
C GLN A 119 4.22 -0.34 -4.70
N VAL A 120 3.98 0.26 -5.88
CA VAL A 120 2.87 -0.13 -6.77
C VAL A 120 3.35 -1.07 -7.87
N LEU A 121 4.51 -0.83 -8.46
CA LEU A 121 4.98 -1.54 -9.66
C LEU A 121 6.02 -2.63 -9.38
N GLY A 122 6.48 -2.74 -8.13
CA GLY A 122 7.59 -3.60 -7.74
C GLY A 122 8.96 -3.01 -8.06
N ALA A 123 10.00 -3.65 -7.56
CA ALA A 123 11.40 -3.30 -7.81
C ALA A 123 11.76 -3.33 -9.31
N ASP A 124 11.04 -4.12 -10.11
CA ASP A 124 11.27 -4.27 -11.55
C ASP A 124 10.44 -3.28 -12.41
N LEU A 125 9.59 -2.47 -11.78
CA LEU A 125 8.64 -1.54 -12.41
C LEU A 125 7.61 -2.19 -13.37
N ARG A 126 7.52 -3.52 -13.40
CA ARG A 126 6.76 -4.32 -14.36
C ARG A 126 5.78 -5.28 -13.72
N THR A 127 5.93 -5.57 -12.44
CA THR A 127 5.08 -6.49 -11.70
C THR A 127 4.12 -5.69 -10.81
N PRO A 128 2.99 -5.19 -11.33
CA PRO A 128 2.08 -4.34 -10.56
C PRO A 128 1.41 -5.08 -9.40
N SER A 129 1.07 -4.35 -8.35
CA SER A 129 0.13 -4.79 -7.33
C SER A 129 -1.26 -4.99 -7.92
N ALA A 130 -1.97 -6.00 -7.41
CA ALA A 130 -3.37 -6.31 -7.73
C ALA A 130 -4.33 -5.17 -7.38
N TYR A 131 -4.07 -4.49 -6.27
CA TYR A 131 -4.85 -3.36 -5.77
C TYR A 131 -4.01 -2.54 -4.78
N VAL A 132 -4.47 -1.32 -4.52
CA VAL A 132 -3.95 -0.43 -3.48
C VAL A 132 -5.00 -0.29 -2.39
N ILE A 133 -4.62 -0.50 -1.14
CA ILE A 133 -5.40 -0.13 0.04
C ILE A 133 -4.62 0.99 0.73
N CYS A 134 -5.26 2.12 0.95
CA CYS A 134 -4.61 3.25 1.61
C CYS A 134 -5.43 3.87 2.73
N TYR A 135 -4.76 4.60 3.62
CA TYR A 135 -5.44 5.54 4.50
C TYR A 135 -4.84 6.93 4.29
N ALA A 136 -5.59 7.80 3.63
CA ALA A 136 -5.20 9.19 3.48
C ALA A 136 -6.41 10.11 3.49
N SER A 137 -6.28 11.22 4.22
CA SER A 137 -7.24 12.32 4.16
C SER A 137 -7.28 12.89 2.75
N ILE A 138 -8.46 13.38 2.40
CA ILE A 138 -8.73 14.05 1.14
C ILE A 138 -9.01 15.51 1.51
N ASP A 139 -8.37 16.45 0.82
CA ASP A 139 -8.64 17.88 1.01
C ASP A 139 -9.98 18.30 0.37
N ASP A 140 -10.34 19.57 0.56
CA ASP A 140 -11.59 20.14 0.03
C ASP A 140 -11.67 20.10 -1.51
N GLN A 141 -10.55 19.88 -2.19
CA GLN A 141 -10.43 19.75 -3.64
C GLN A 141 -10.42 18.29 -4.11
N GLY A 142 -10.65 17.34 -3.20
CA GLY A 142 -10.67 15.92 -3.55
C GLY A 142 -9.28 15.30 -3.69
N GLN A 143 -8.21 15.99 -3.28
CA GLN A 143 -6.83 15.53 -3.45
C GLN A 143 -6.31 14.83 -2.20
N ILE A 144 -5.55 13.76 -2.44
CA ILE A 144 -4.82 13.05 -1.39
C ILE A 144 -3.52 13.81 -1.10
N GLU A 145 -3.19 13.96 0.19
CA GLU A 145 -1.96 14.60 0.61
C GLU A 145 -0.73 13.68 0.56
N GLY A 146 0.45 14.30 0.46
CA GLY A 146 1.74 13.64 0.66
C GLY A 146 2.10 12.59 -0.40
N SER A 147 3.00 11.66 -0.04
CA SER A 147 3.49 10.66 -0.99
C SER A 147 2.43 9.63 -1.38
N THR A 148 1.40 9.43 -0.55
CA THR A 148 0.25 8.56 -0.88
C THR A 148 -0.47 9.04 -2.14
N ARG A 149 -0.44 10.34 -2.46
CA ARG A 149 -0.91 10.88 -3.73
C ARG A 149 -0.23 10.23 -4.93
N THR A 150 1.08 10.00 -4.88
CA THR A 150 1.79 9.30 -5.97
C THR A 150 1.28 7.89 -6.10
N THR A 151 1.16 7.14 -5.00
CA THR A 151 0.70 5.75 -5.00
C THR A 151 -0.68 5.65 -5.66
N VAL A 152 -1.60 6.55 -5.33
CA VAL A 152 -2.93 6.58 -5.93
C VAL A 152 -2.89 7.02 -7.39
N ALA A 153 -2.12 8.05 -7.73
CA ALA A 153 -2.00 8.55 -9.11
C ALA A 153 -1.42 7.49 -10.06
N ILE A 154 -0.36 6.77 -9.66
CA ILE A 154 0.20 5.69 -10.49
C ILE A 154 -0.75 4.51 -10.60
N ALA A 155 -1.46 4.16 -9.52
CA ALA A 155 -2.46 3.09 -9.56
C ALA A 155 -3.59 3.43 -10.54
N GLN A 156 -4.14 4.64 -10.47
CA GLN A 156 -5.16 5.13 -11.40
C GLN A 156 -4.65 5.14 -12.86
N ALA A 157 -3.44 5.64 -13.11
CA ALA A 157 -2.83 5.64 -14.43
C ALA A 157 -2.61 4.22 -15.02
N ARG A 158 -2.56 3.19 -14.16
CA ARG A 158 -2.40 1.78 -14.54
C ARG A 158 -3.69 0.96 -14.40
N ASN A 159 -4.84 1.61 -14.13
CA ASN A 159 -6.13 0.96 -13.88
C ASN A 159 -6.10 -0.08 -12.74
N ILE A 160 -5.25 0.15 -11.74
CA ILE A 160 -5.16 -0.67 -10.52
C ILE A 160 -6.21 -0.14 -9.53
N PRO A 161 -7.11 -1.00 -9.00
CA PRO A 161 -8.13 -0.58 -8.03
C PRO A 161 -7.53 0.06 -6.78
N VAL A 162 -8.16 1.13 -6.29
CA VAL A 162 -7.73 1.86 -5.08
C VAL A 162 -8.88 1.88 -4.06
N TYR A 163 -8.58 1.47 -2.84
CA TYR A 163 -9.51 1.48 -1.71
C TYR A 163 -8.96 2.38 -0.61
N ASN A 164 -9.55 3.57 -0.44
CA ASN A 164 -9.15 4.49 0.62
C ASN A 164 -9.99 4.26 1.88
N LEU A 165 -9.37 3.76 2.94
CA LEU A 165 -9.97 3.47 4.25
C LEU A 165 -10.34 4.74 5.04
N HIS A 166 -9.95 5.93 4.58
CA HIS A 166 -10.47 7.19 5.10
C HIS A 166 -11.97 7.32 4.81
N ASP A 167 -12.42 6.84 3.65
CA ASP A 167 -13.84 6.79 3.30
C ASP A 167 -14.58 5.77 4.18
N LEU A 168 -15.61 6.24 4.88
CA LEU A 168 -16.39 5.43 5.81
C LEU A 168 -17.07 4.25 5.09
N ALA A 169 -17.64 4.48 3.90
CA ALA A 169 -18.36 3.42 3.19
C ALA A 169 -17.41 2.27 2.78
N THR A 170 -16.24 2.62 2.26
CA THR A 170 -15.15 1.67 1.96
C THR A 170 -14.74 0.91 3.21
N ARG A 171 -14.43 1.63 4.30
CA ARG A 171 -14.02 1.02 5.57
C ARG A 171 -15.08 0.07 6.13
N THR A 172 -16.36 0.44 6.08
CA THR A 172 -17.47 -0.40 6.53
C THR A 172 -17.59 -1.68 5.70
N LYS A 173 -17.42 -1.62 4.38
CA LYS A 173 -17.43 -2.81 3.51
C LYS A 173 -16.34 -3.81 3.90
N PHE A 174 -15.12 -3.34 4.11
CA PHE A 174 -14.01 -4.20 4.52
C PHE A 174 -14.23 -4.80 5.91
N ARG A 175 -14.72 -4.02 6.89
CA ARG A 175 -15.02 -4.54 8.24
C ARG A 175 -16.04 -5.66 8.21
N LYS A 176 -17.18 -5.45 7.55
CA LYS A 176 -18.21 -6.48 7.38
C LYS A 176 -17.66 -7.74 6.75
N ARG A 177 -16.81 -7.59 5.73
CA ARG A 177 -16.20 -8.74 5.07
C ARG A 177 -15.31 -9.55 5.99
N LEU A 178 -14.47 -8.89 6.80
CA LEU A 178 -13.63 -9.58 7.80
C LEU A 178 -14.47 -10.28 8.87
N GLU A 179 -15.56 -9.65 9.34
CA GLU A 179 -16.50 -10.25 10.29
C GLU A 179 -17.15 -11.52 9.73
N GLU A 180 -17.62 -11.49 8.48
CA GLU A 180 -18.17 -12.66 7.79
C GLU A 180 -17.15 -13.80 7.69
N ILE A 181 -15.90 -13.48 7.34
CA ILE A 181 -14.82 -14.47 7.24
C ILE A 181 -14.53 -15.10 8.60
N ALA A 182 -14.42 -14.29 9.64
CA ALA A 182 -14.17 -14.77 10.99
C ALA A 182 -15.29 -15.70 11.49
N LEU A 183 -16.55 -15.35 11.20
CA LEU A 183 -17.70 -16.20 11.54
C LEU A 183 -17.64 -17.56 10.81
N LEU A 184 -17.33 -17.56 9.51
CA LEU A 184 -17.20 -18.79 8.73
C LEU A 184 -16.06 -19.68 9.26
N GLN A 185 -14.91 -19.09 9.60
CA GLN A 185 -13.78 -19.82 10.18
C GLN A 185 -14.12 -20.44 11.53
N ALA A 186 -14.82 -19.71 12.40
CA ALA A 186 -15.25 -20.20 13.70
C ALA A 186 -16.25 -21.37 13.57
N GLN A 187 -17.15 -21.33 12.58
CA GLN A 187 -18.07 -22.44 12.31
C GLN A 187 -17.33 -23.69 11.83
N MET A 188 -16.33 -23.53 10.97
CA MET A 188 -15.52 -24.65 10.47
C MET A 188 -14.64 -25.29 11.53
N ALA A 189 -14.15 -24.53 12.51
CA ALA A 189 -13.30 -25.04 13.60
C ALA A 189 -14.08 -25.85 14.66
N ASN A 190 -15.41 -25.74 14.68
CA ASN A 190 -16.30 -26.44 15.61
C ASN A 190 -16.94 -27.71 15.00
N LEU A 191 -16.53 -28.09 13.78
CA LEU A 191 -16.93 -29.31 13.08
C LEU A 191 -15.78 -30.33 13.08
#